data_AF-A0A972N4R5-F1
#
_entry.id   AF-A0A972N4R5-F1
#
_cell.length_a   1.000
_cell.length_b   1.000
_cell.length_c   1.000
_cell.angle_alpha   90.00
_cell.angle_beta   90.00
_cell.angle_gamma   90.00
#
_symmetry.space_group_name_H-M   'P 1'
#
loop_
_entity.id
_entity.type
_entity.pdbx_description
1 polymer ?
#
loop_
_entity_poly.entity_id
_entity_poly.type
_entity_poly.pdbx_seq_one_letter_code
_entity_poly.pdbx_strand_id
1 'polypeptide(L)'
;MIKKSFLILASAILVFASEGSDMQQMSGQDMFNILKPQMSKMYDSVIPMIEKAEECFQNAKTKEAAVKCSETMMQESAKFMPPGMAKEAMNSEDYKNFEWNDEVRKKTVEDLRKSKIEMQKMQKCINNSKTMKDMDICMKEIGVEKR
;
A
#
# COMPACT_ATOMS: atom_id res chain seq x y z
N MET A 1 -5.93 15.86 9.37
CA MET A 1 -6.45 15.59 8.00
C MET A 1 -5.46 14.72 7.21
N ILE A 2 -5.13 13.52 7.70
CA ILE A 2 -4.19 12.57 7.07
C ILE A 2 -5.01 11.48 6.34
N LYS A 3 -6.04 11.89 5.58
CA LYS A 3 -6.91 10.95 4.86
C LYS A 3 -6.54 10.79 3.38
N LYS A 4 -5.74 11.70 2.83
CA LYS A 4 -5.47 11.73 1.38
C LYS A 4 -4.17 11.04 0.98
N SER A 5 -3.09 11.15 1.76
CA SER A 5 -1.77 10.64 1.35
C SER A 5 -1.61 9.13 1.49
N PHE A 6 -2.26 8.50 2.48
CA PHE A 6 -2.23 7.03 2.63
C PHE A 6 -3.06 6.30 1.57
N LEU A 7 -4.07 6.97 1.01
CA LEU A 7 -4.89 6.40 -0.05
C LEU A 7 -4.08 6.25 -1.36
N ILE A 8 -3.06 7.08 -1.59
CA ILE A 8 -2.30 7.08 -2.84
C ILE A 8 -1.51 5.77 -3.02
N LEU A 9 -1.03 5.16 -1.93
CA LEU A 9 -0.36 3.85 -1.99
C LEU A 9 -1.33 2.71 -2.33
N ALA A 10 -2.62 2.82 -1.94
CA ALA A 10 -3.63 1.83 -2.29
C ALA A 10 -4.19 2.03 -3.72
N SER A 11 -4.22 3.28 -4.21
CA SER A 11 -4.77 3.63 -5.53
C SER A 11 -3.87 3.25 -6.72
N ALA A 12 -2.55 3.10 -6.51
CA ALA A 12 -1.63 2.72 -7.57
C ALA A 12 -1.82 1.27 -8.08
N ILE A 13 -2.49 0.42 -7.29
CA ILE A 13 -2.73 -1.00 -7.62
C ILE A 13 -3.77 -1.14 -8.76
N LEU A 14 -4.63 -0.13 -8.96
CA LEU A 14 -5.67 -0.14 -10.00
C LEU A 14 -5.17 0.32 -11.38
N VAL A 15 -3.93 0.80 -11.51
CA VAL A 15 -3.43 1.41 -12.77
C VAL A 15 -2.88 0.37 -13.77
N PHE A 16 -2.61 -0.86 -13.35
CA PHE A 16 -2.10 -1.90 -14.27
C PHE A 16 -3.17 -2.56 -15.16
N ALA A 17 -4.42 -2.11 -15.11
CA ALA A 17 -5.52 -2.68 -15.90
C ALA A 17 -5.97 -1.80 -17.09
N SER A 18 -5.42 -0.60 -17.28
CA SER A 18 -6.02 0.38 -18.20
C SER A 18 -5.20 0.80 -19.42
N GLU A 19 -3.99 0.26 -19.66
CA GLU A 19 -3.21 0.64 -20.85
C GLU A 19 -2.72 -0.61 -21.61
N GLY A 20 -3.44 -0.96 -22.67
CA GLY A 20 -3.04 -2.01 -23.60
C GLY A 20 -4.23 -2.66 -24.28
N SER A 21 -4.51 -2.22 -25.50
CA SER A 21 -5.57 -2.66 -26.41
C SER A 21 -5.43 -4.10 -26.93
N ASP A 22 -5.20 -5.07 -26.04
CA ASP A 22 -5.23 -6.52 -26.30
C ASP A 22 -5.89 -7.33 -25.14
N MET A 23 -6.25 -6.71 -24.01
CA MET A 23 -6.90 -7.42 -22.88
C MET A 23 -8.38 -7.77 -23.09
N GLN A 24 -9.00 -7.39 -24.21
CA GLN A 24 -10.45 -7.54 -24.43
C GLN A 24 -10.95 -8.99 -24.61
N GLN A 25 -10.08 -10.01 -24.57
CA GLN A 25 -10.49 -11.42 -24.64
C GLN A 25 -9.87 -12.35 -23.59
N MET A 26 -9.24 -11.80 -22.55
CA MET A 26 -8.65 -12.64 -21.51
C MET A 26 -9.73 -13.14 -20.54
N SER A 27 -9.83 -14.45 -20.33
CA SER A 27 -10.77 -14.98 -19.35
C SER A 27 -10.40 -14.48 -17.95
N GLY A 28 -11.38 -14.35 -17.05
CA GLY A 28 -11.09 -13.92 -15.68
C GLY A 28 -10.06 -14.82 -14.98
N GLN A 29 -10.00 -16.10 -15.34
CA GLN A 29 -9.01 -17.04 -14.81
C GLN A 29 -7.60 -16.82 -15.39
N ASP A 30 -7.48 -16.43 -16.65
CA ASP A 30 -6.19 -16.09 -17.25
C ASP A 30 -5.63 -14.79 -16.64
N MET A 31 -6.50 -13.80 -16.42
CA MET A 31 -6.14 -12.58 -15.71
C MET A 31 -5.66 -12.88 -14.28
N PHE A 32 -6.35 -13.77 -13.55
CA PHE A 32 -5.91 -14.24 -12.23
C PHE A 32 -4.51 -14.85 -12.26
N ASN A 33 -4.26 -15.73 -13.21
CA ASN A 33 -2.98 -16.42 -13.31
C ASN A 33 -1.81 -15.46 -13.58
N ILE A 34 -2.06 -14.35 -14.30
CA ILE A 34 -1.06 -13.30 -14.55
C ILE A 34 -0.89 -12.37 -13.35
N LEU A 35 -1.99 -11.92 -12.75
CA LEU A 35 -1.97 -10.90 -11.70
C LEU A 35 -1.59 -11.47 -10.33
N LYS A 36 -2.02 -12.69 -9.99
CA LYS A 36 -1.79 -13.28 -8.66
C LYS A 36 -0.30 -13.29 -8.27
N PRO A 37 0.66 -13.72 -9.10
CA PRO A 37 2.08 -13.66 -8.76
C PRO A 37 2.61 -12.24 -8.58
N GLN A 38 2.14 -11.30 -9.41
CA GLN A 38 2.54 -9.88 -9.33
C GLN A 38 2.04 -9.25 -8.03
N MET A 39 0.76 -9.48 -7.70
CA MET A 39 0.17 -9.03 -6.44
C MET A 39 0.87 -9.66 -5.24
N SER A 40 1.12 -10.98 -5.24
CA SER A 40 1.86 -11.66 -4.17
C SER A 40 3.22 -10.99 -3.91
N LYS A 41 4.01 -10.81 -4.98
CA LYS A 41 5.33 -10.20 -4.90
C LYS A 41 5.29 -8.76 -4.38
N MET A 42 4.26 -8.01 -4.76
CA MET A 42 4.02 -6.66 -4.23
C MET A 42 3.78 -6.69 -2.72
N TYR A 43 2.89 -7.56 -2.22
CA TYR A 43 2.63 -7.66 -0.77
C TYR A 43 3.86 -8.16 0.01
N ASP A 44 4.63 -9.09 -0.56
CA ASP A 44 5.90 -9.55 0.02
C ASP A 44 6.91 -8.41 0.21
N SER A 45 6.81 -7.36 -0.61
CA SER A 45 7.70 -6.19 -0.56
C SER A 45 7.14 -5.05 0.29
N VAL A 46 5.82 -4.81 0.21
CA VAL A 46 5.15 -3.67 0.88
C VAL A 46 4.93 -3.94 2.37
N ILE A 47 4.59 -5.16 2.79
CA ILE A 47 4.35 -5.47 4.21
C ILE A 47 5.60 -5.19 5.08
N PRO A 48 6.81 -5.65 4.71
CA PRO A 48 8.03 -5.31 5.44
C PRO A 48 8.34 -3.81 5.44
N MET A 49 7.98 -3.09 4.36
CA MET A 49 8.16 -1.64 4.30
C MET A 49 7.25 -0.92 5.32
N ILE A 50 5.98 -1.33 5.44
CA ILE A 50 5.04 -0.79 6.43
C ILE A 50 5.48 -1.14 7.85
N GLU A 51 6.05 -2.32 8.07
CA GLU A 51 6.60 -2.70 9.37
C GLU A 51 7.79 -1.82 9.79
N LYS A 52 8.73 -1.58 8.87
CA LYS A 52 9.85 -0.65 9.12
C LYS A 52 9.36 0.79 9.38
N ALA A 53 8.31 1.20 8.67
CA ALA A 53 7.67 2.49 8.89
C ALA A 53 7.06 2.59 10.30
N GLU A 54 6.30 1.56 10.72
CA GLU A 54 5.71 1.48 12.06
C GLU A 54 6.79 1.65 13.13
N GLU A 55 7.89 0.91 13.01
CA GLU A 55 9.03 0.98 13.93
C GLU A 55 9.69 2.38 13.92
N CYS A 56 9.89 2.98 12.75
CA CYS A 56 10.48 4.31 12.64
C CYS A 56 9.61 5.37 13.35
N PHE A 57 8.30 5.40 13.06
CA PHE A 57 7.39 6.38 13.65
C PHE A 57 7.13 6.15 15.14
N GLN A 58 7.18 4.90 15.60
CA GLN A 58 7.11 4.60 17.04
C GLN A 58 8.26 5.26 17.81
N ASN A 59 9.45 5.31 17.20
CA ASN A 59 10.67 5.88 17.79
C ASN A 59 10.87 7.38 17.49
N ALA A 60 10.13 7.96 16.55
CA ALA A 60 10.24 9.36 16.16
C ALA A 60 9.65 10.31 17.22
N LYS A 61 10.45 10.70 18.21
CA LYS A 61 10.04 11.65 19.28
C LYS A 61 10.01 13.12 18.84
N THR A 62 10.68 13.46 17.75
CA THR A 62 10.76 14.84 17.23
C THR A 62 10.16 14.93 15.84
N LYS A 63 9.78 16.15 15.44
CA LYS A 63 9.29 16.41 14.08
C LYS A 63 10.35 16.04 13.03
N GLU A 64 11.63 16.37 13.24
CA GLU A 64 12.68 15.99 12.27
C GLU A 64 12.83 14.47 12.13
N ALA A 65 12.72 13.71 13.21
CA ALA A 65 12.77 12.25 13.14
C ALA A 65 11.58 11.70 12.32
N ALA A 66 10.38 12.26 12.52
CA ALA A 66 9.20 11.88 11.78
C ALA A 66 9.29 12.26 10.28
N VAL A 67 9.88 13.42 9.96
CA VAL A 67 10.18 13.82 8.58
C VAL A 67 11.13 12.81 7.92
N LYS A 68 12.20 12.39 8.61
CA LYS A 68 13.13 11.36 8.08
C LYS A 68 12.45 10.00 7.85
N CYS A 69 11.55 9.60 8.74
CA CYS A 69 10.74 8.39 8.54
C CYS A 69 9.87 8.50 7.29
N SER A 70 9.21 9.64 7.08
CA SER A 70 8.41 9.91 5.89
C SER A 70 9.26 9.89 4.61
N GLU A 71 10.43 10.55 4.61
CA GLU A 71 11.35 10.55 3.46
C GLU A 71 11.78 9.13 3.07
N THR A 72 12.14 8.31 4.06
CA THR A 72 12.53 6.91 3.85
C THR A 72 11.38 6.12 3.24
N MET A 73 10.17 6.26 3.78
CA MET A 73 8.97 5.62 3.22
C MET A 73 8.70 6.06 1.78
N MET A 74 8.87 7.34 1.47
CA MET A 74 8.65 7.86 0.12
C MET A 74 9.68 7.30 -0.86
N GLN A 75 10.94 7.22 -0.47
CA GLN A 75 12.01 6.62 -1.28
C GLN A 75 11.78 5.12 -1.51
N GLU A 76 11.35 4.39 -0.48
CA GLU A 76 11.04 2.96 -0.62
C GLU A 76 9.79 2.75 -1.48
N SER A 77 8.73 3.53 -1.28
CA SER A 77 7.49 3.42 -2.08
C SER A 77 7.68 3.82 -3.54
N ALA A 78 8.59 4.76 -3.83
CA ALA A 78 8.99 5.13 -5.19
C ALA A 78 9.52 3.95 -6.02
N LYS A 79 10.09 2.92 -5.37
CA LYS A 79 10.56 1.71 -6.07
C LYS A 79 9.43 0.86 -6.66
N PHE A 80 8.20 1.07 -6.20
CA PHE A 80 7.01 0.32 -6.63
C PHE A 80 6.09 1.16 -7.53
N MET A 81 6.41 2.43 -7.75
CA MET A 81 5.64 3.32 -8.63
C MET A 81 6.25 3.36 -10.03
N PRO A 82 5.43 3.54 -11.09
CA PRO A 82 5.95 3.81 -12.42
C PRO A 82 6.88 5.04 -12.45
N PRO A 83 7.94 5.03 -13.28
CA PRO A 83 8.87 6.15 -13.41
C PRO A 83 8.12 7.38 -13.96
N GLY A 84 7.82 8.34 -13.08
CA GLY A 84 6.99 9.53 -13.37
C GLY A 84 6.15 9.91 -12.15
N MET A 85 5.31 8.99 -11.68
CA MET A 85 4.48 9.18 -10.47
C MET A 85 5.32 9.24 -9.19
N ALA A 86 6.42 8.47 -9.14
CA ALA A 86 7.37 8.53 -8.03
C ALA A 86 7.94 9.94 -7.82
N LYS A 87 8.24 10.64 -8.92
CA LYS A 87 8.85 11.97 -8.89
C LYS A 87 7.86 13.03 -8.40
N GLU A 88 6.59 12.93 -8.80
CA GLU A 88 5.54 13.84 -8.33
C GLU A 88 5.22 13.64 -6.85
N ALA A 89 5.15 12.39 -6.38
CA ALA A 89 4.95 12.10 -4.96
C ALA A 89 6.10 12.66 -4.10
N MET A 90 7.35 12.49 -4.54
CA MET A 90 8.56 12.96 -3.85
C MET A 90 8.72 14.50 -3.80
N ASN A 91 8.10 15.22 -4.74
CA ASN A 91 8.17 16.69 -4.80
C ASN A 91 7.10 17.41 -3.96
N SER A 92 6.19 16.68 -3.31
CA SER A 92 5.23 17.31 -2.39
C SER A 92 5.96 17.70 -1.10
N GLU A 93 6.09 18.99 -0.79
CA GLU A 93 6.62 19.45 0.51
C GLU A 93 5.65 19.19 1.68
N ASP A 94 4.47 18.65 1.39
CA ASP A 94 3.40 18.40 2.34
C ASP A 94 3.85 17.51 3.50
N TYR A 95 4.80 16.58 3.29
CA TYR A 95 5.36 15.74 4.35
C TYR A 95 6.27 16.48 5.33
N LYS A 96 6.69 17.73 5.04
CA LYS A 96 7.50 18.56 5.94
C LYS A 96 6.65 19.51 6.80
N ASN A 97 5.43 19.79 6.35
CA ASN A 97 4.57 20.84 6.91
C ASN A 97 3.42 20.30 7.78
N PHE A 98 3.65 19.21 8.52
CA PHE A 98 2.69 18.65 9.47
C PHE A 98 3.03 18.98 10.93
N GLU A 99 2.00 18.89 11.79
CA GLU A 99 2.15 18.93 13.25
C GLU A 99 2.57 17.55 13.77
N TRP A 100 3.62 17.51 14.59
CA TRP A 100 4.06 16.28 15.23
C TRP A 100 4.03 16.42 16.75
N ASN A 101 3.19 15.60 17.37
CA ASN A 101 3.07 15.48 18.82
C ASN A 101 2.75 14.01 19.18
N ASP A 102 2.66 13.70 20.47
CA ASP A 102 2.44 12.33 20.94
C ASP A 102 1.11 11.71 20.49
N GLU A 103 0.05 12.51 20.35
CA GLU A 103 -1.23 12.03 19.84
C GLU A 103 -1.13 11.64 18.36
N VAL A 104 -0.56 12.52 17.54
CA VAL A 104 -0.33 12.27 16.11
C VAL A 104 0.58 11.05 15.93
N ARG A 105 1.63 10.94 16.73
CA ARG A 105 2.54 9.77 16.70
C ARG A 105 1.81 8.47 16.98
N LYS A 106 1.05 8.39 18.08
CA LYS A 106 0.28 7.19 18.44
C LYS A 106 -0.70 6.81 17.34
N LYS A 107 -1.40 7.79 16.78
CA LYS A 107 -2.34 7.59 15.68
C LYS A 107 -1.66 7.08 14.42
N THR A 108 -0.53 7.66 14.01
CA THR A 108 0.24 7.20 12.85
C THR A 108 0.69 5.75 13.00
N VAL A 109 1.21 5.39 14.19
CA VAL A 109 1.62 4.00 14.49
C VAL A 109 0.42 3.06 14.46
N GLU A 110 -0.71 3.45 15.02
CA GLU A 110 -1.94 2.65 14.99
C GLU A 110 -2.47 2.45 13.56
N ASP A 111 -2.47 3.50 12.74
CA ASP A 111 -2.91 3.45 11.34
C ASP A 111 -1.98 2.55 10.51
N LEU A 112 -0.66 2.63 10.71
CA LEU A 112 0.32 1.72 10.09
C LEU A 112 0.08 0.27 10.50
N ARG A 113 -0.17 0.02 11.79
CA ARG A 113 -0.45 -1.31 12.31
C ARG A 113 -1.71 -1.92 11.72
N LYS A 114 -2.79 -1.14 11.63
CA LYS A 114 -4.04 -1.56 10.96
C LYS A 114 -3.80 -1.87 9.49
N SER A 115 -3.09 -0.98 8.79
CA SER A 115 -2.73 -1.16 7.38
C SER A 115 -1.94 -2.46 7.18
N LYS A 116 -0.95 -2.75 8.04
CA LYS A 116 -0.18 -4.01 8.01
C LYS A 116 -1.09 -5.24 8.15
N ILE A 117 -2.00 -5.23 9.12
CA ILE A 117 -2.94 -6.36 9.34
C ILE A 117 -3.87 -6.55 8.13
N GLU A 118 -4.42 -5.47 7.58
CA GLU A 118 -5.25 -5.53 6.38
C GLU A 118 -4.47 -6.09 5.18
N MET A 119 -3.24 -5.62 4.97
CA MET A 119 -2.36 -6.12 3.92
C MET A 119 -2.02 -7.60 4.09
N GLN A 120 -1.74 -8.06 5.31
CA GLN A 120 -1.50 -9.49 5.59
C GLN A 120 -2.73 -10.36 5.31
N LYS A 121 -3.94 -9.86 5.62
CA LYS A 121 -5.19 -10.56 5.26
C LYS A 121 -5.36 -10.66 3.74
N MET A 122 -5.14 -9.56 3.01
CA MET A 122 -5.19 -9.54 1.54
C MET A 122 -4.15 -10.48 0.92
N GLN A 123 -2.90 -10.44 1.40
CA GLN A 123 -1.84 -11.36 0.98
C GLN A 123 -2.22 -12.82 1.23
N LYS A 124 -2.83 -13.15 2.38
CA LYS A 124 -3.31 -14.50 2.67
C LYS A 124 -4.40 -14.94 1.70
N CYS A 125 -5.35 -14.05 1.37
CA CYS A 125 -6.34 -14.33 0.33
C CYS A 125 -5.68 -14.60 -1.01
N ILE A 126 -4.70 -13.77 -1.40
CA ILE A 126 -3.96 -13.94 -2.64
C ILE A 126 -3.27 -15.29 -2.68
N ASN A 127 -2.50 -15.63 -1.65
CA ASN A 127 -1.68 -16.85 -1.65
C ASN A 127 -2.54 -18.12 -1.66
N ASN A 128 -3.65 -18.13 -0.93
CA ASN A 128 -4.51 -19.30 -0.76
C ASN A 128 -5.52 -19.50 -1.89
N SER A 129 -5.81 -18.47 -2.68
CA SER A 129 -6.76 -18.57 -3.78
C SER A 129 -6.18 -19.36 -4.95
N LYS A 130 -7.00 -20.25 -5.53
CA LYS A 130 -6.66 -21.00 -6.76
C LYS A 130 -7.38 -20.43 -7.98
N THR A 131 -8.49 -19.73 -7.75
CA THR A 131 -9.32 -19.12 -8.78
C THR A 131 -9.70 -17.68 -8.42
N MET A 132 -10.19 -16.92 -9.40
CA MET A 132 -10.80 -15.61 -9.14
C MET A 132 -11.94 -15.69 -8.12
N LYS A 133 -12.72 -16.78 -8.17
CA LYS A 133 -13.87 -16.95 -7.27
C LYS A 133 -13.42 -17.17 -5.83
N ASP A 134 -12.35 -17.94 -5.60
CA ASP A 134 -11.78 -18.12 -4.27
C ASP A 134 -11.28 -16.79 -3.70
N MET A 135 -10.64 -15.99 -4.56
CA MET A 135 -10.16 -14.66 -4.19
C MET A 135 -11.31 -13.73 -3.81
N ASP A 136 -12.34 -13.66 -4.64
CA ASP A 136 -13.53 -12.84 -4.41
C ASP A 136 -14.23 -13.20 -3.09
N ILE A 137 -14.43 -14.50 -2.84
CA ILE A 137 -15.00 -15.00 -1.58
C ILE A 137 -14.13 -14.59 -0.40
N CYS A 138 -12.81 -14.80 -0.48
CA CYS A 138 -11.90 -14.46 0.62
C CYS A 138 -11.89 -12.95 0.90
N MET A 139 -11.86 -12.12 -0.15
CA MET A 139 -11.86 -10.65 -0.03
C MET A 139 -13.16 -10.12 0.61
N LYS A 140 -14.31 -10.75 0.30
CA LYS A 140 -15.60 -10.50 0.96
C LYS A 140 -15.57 -10.82 2.44
N GLU A 141 -15.01 -11.98 2.81
CA GLU A 141 -14.92 -12.43 4.20
C GLU A 141 -14.06 -11.50 5.07
N ILE A 142 -12.98 -10.95 4.51
CA ILE A 142 -12.11 -10.02 5.24
C ILE A 142 -12.64 -8.57 5.24
N GLY A 143 -13.78 -8.31 4.58
CA GLY A 143 -14.48 -7.03 4.61
C GLY A 143 -13.89 -5.95 3.72
N VAL A 144 -13.11 -6.31 2.69
CA VAL A 144 -12.50 -5.33 1.76
C VAL A 144 -13.54 -4.75 0.78
N GLU A 145 -14.68 -5.42 0.57
CA GLU A 145 -15.68 -5.06 -0.44
C GLU A 145 -16.70 -3.97 -0.02
N LYS A 146 -16.46 -3.23 1.07
CA LYS A 146 -17.32 -2.10 1.49
C LYS A 146 -16.52 -0.83 1.71
N ARG A 147 -16.16 -0.13 0.63
CA ARG A 147 -15.93 1.33 0.63
C ARG A 147 -16.41 1.95 -0.67
#